data_AF-A0A9P8JP16-F1
#
_entry.id   AF-A0A9P8JP16-F1
#
_cell.length_a   1.000
_cell.length_b   1.000
_cell.length_c   1.000
_cell.angle_alpha   90.00
_cell.angle_beta   90.00
_cell.angle_gamma   90.00
#
_symmetry.space_group_name_H-M   'P 1'
#
loop_
_entity.id
_entity.type
_entity.pdbx_description
1 polymer ?
#
loop_
_entity_poly.entity_id
_entity_poly.type
_entity_poly.pdbx_seq_one_letter_code
_entity_poly.pdbx_strand_id
1 'polypeptide(L)'
;MAAQISTIAESKEVRGLNLIAAHSHVRGLGVQPDTLAPKPAAEGLVGQQKARKAAAVILQMAREGKIAGRAVLIAGPPSTGKTAIAIGMSKGLGEDVPFTMLASSEIFSLEMSKTEALEQAFRKSIGVRIKEESEVIEGEVVEIQIDRSVTGGNKQGKLTIKTTDMETLYDMGTKMIDSMTKEKVQAGDIISIDKASGRITKLG
;
A
#
# COMPACT_ATOMS: atom_id res chain seq x y z
N MET A 1 -14.79 -29.20 0.40
CA MET A 1 -14.22 -28.57 -0.81
C MET A 1 -13.34 -27.44 -0.34
N ALA A 2 -12.02 -27.51 -0.59
CA ALA A 2 -11.09 -26.49 -0.12
C ALA A 2 -11.25 -25.23 -0.98
N ALA A 3 -11.59 -24.10 -0.35
CA ALA A 3 -11.64 -22.82 -1.03
C ALA A 3 -10.23 -22.45 -1.53
N GLN A 4 -10.11 -22.15 -2.83
CA GLN A 4 -8.89 -21.55 -3.39
C GLN A 4 -8.69 -20.20 -2.70
N ILE A 5 -7.59 -20.04 -1.97
CA ILE A 5 -7.14 -18.76 -1.45
C ILE A 5 -6.68 -17.93 -2.65
N SER A 6 -7.57 -17.06 -3.16
CA SER A 6 -7.18 -15.99 -4.08
C SER A 6 -6.69 -14.81 -3.24
N THR A 7 -5.40 -14.50 -3.31
CA THR A 7 -4.85 -13.28 -2.72
C THR A 7 -5.42 -12.06 -3.44
N ILE A 8 -6.22 -11.25 -2.75
CA ILE A 8 -6.68 -9.96 -3.25
C ILE A 8 -5.51 -8.98 -3.12
N ALA A 9 -5.08 -8.37 -4.23
CA ALA A 9 -4.04 -7.36 -4.20
C ALA A 9 -4.54 -6.12 -3.46
N GLU A 10 -3.87 -5.74 -2.37
CA GLU A 10 -4.22 -4.55 -1.59
C GLU A 10 -3.90 -3.27 -2.38
N SER A 11 -4.71 -2.22 -2.18
CA SER A 11 -4.55 -0.93 -2.86
C SER A 11 -3.17 -0.29 -2.66
N LYS A 12 -2.46 -0.66 -1.58
CA LYS A 12 -1.11 -0.19 -1.26
C LYS A 12 -0.08 -0.64 -2.30
N GLU A 13 -0.25 -1.82 -2.89
CA GLU A 13 0.66 -2.38 -3.91
C GLU A 13 0.42 -1.79 -5.31
N VAL A 14 -0.75 -1.22 -5.57
CA VAL A 14 -1.17 -0.73 -6.90
C VAL A 14 -0.85 0.75 -7.13
N ARG A 15 -0.23 1.43 -6.15
CA ARG A 15 0.23 2.82 -6.34
C ARG A 15 1.15 2.85 -7.57
N GLY A 16 0.78 3.63 -8.59
CA GLY A 16 1.26 3.51 -9.97
C GLY A 16 2.77 3.29 -10.13
N LEU A 17 3.15 2.05 -10.44
CA LEU A 17 4.54 1.59 -10.62
C LEU A 17 5.35 2.43 -11.62
N ASN A 18 4.70 3.08 -12.59
CA ASN A 18 5.38 3.68 -13.74
C ASN A 18 6.11 5.01 -13.45
N LEU A 19 5.80 5.71 -12.35
CA LEU A 19 6.40 7.04 -12.03
C LEU A 19 6.77 7.28 -10.56
N ILE A 20 6.60 6.29 -9.67
CA ILE A 20 6.95 6.43 -8.25
C ILE A 20 8.44 6.71 -8.03
N ALA A 21 9.32 6.17 -8.87
CA ALA A 21 10.77 6.31 -8.71
C ALA A 21 11.24 7.77 -8.68
N ALA A 22 10.73 8.62 -9.59
CA ALA A 22 11.18 10.00 -9.75
C ALA A 22 10.67 10.96 -8.65
N HIS A 23 9.60 10.60 -7.95
CA HIS A 23 8.95 11.44 -6.93
C HIS A 23 8.89 10.76 -5.56
N SER A 24 9.73 9.75 -5.34
CA SER A 24 9.85 8.99 -4.08
C SER A 24 10.19 9.87 -2.87
N HIS A 25 10.83 11.02 -3.10
CA HIS A 25 11.16 12.00 -2.08
C HIS A 25 9.93 12.78 -1.56
N VAL A 26 8.82 12.80 -2.31
CA VAL A 26 7.61 13.54 -1.94
C VAL A 26 6.79 12.72 -0.94
N ARG A 27 6.72 13.21 0.29
CA ARG A 27 5.99 12.58 1.40
C ARG A 27 4.66 13.27 1.72
N GLY A 28 4.44 14.48 1.18
CA GLY A 28 3.21 15.24 1.38
C GLY A 28 3.33 16.67 0.85
N LEU A 29 2.39 17.55 1.22
CA LEU A 29 2.35 18.94 0.75
C LEU A 29 3.25 19.89 1.57
N GLY A 30 3.74 19.49 2.74
CA GLY A 30 4.62 20.27 3.61
C GLY A 30 3.99 21.58 4.11
N VAL A 31 2.68 21.57 4.34
CA VAL A 31 1.90 22.70 4.87
C VAL A 31 1.62 22.47 6.36
N GLN A 32 1.52 23.55 7.12
CA GLN A 32 1.06 23.47 8.51
C GLN A 32 -0.44 23.10 8.55
N PRO A 33 -0.87 22.18 9.44
CA PRO A 33 -2.27 21.76 9.52
C PRO A 33 -3.26 22.89 9.82
N ASP A 34 -2.89 23.81 10.73
CA ASP A 34 -3.82 24.82 11.24
C ASP A 34 -3.90 26.06 10.35
N THR A 35 -2.75 26.53 9.85
CA THR A 35 -2.66 27.80 9.10
C THR A 35 -2.66 27.59 7.58
N LEU A 36 -2.51 26.33 7.13
CA LEU A 36 -2.26 25.95 5.74
C LEU A 36 -1.07 26.66 5.11
N ALA A 37 -0.17 27.22 5.94
CA ALA A 37 1.01 27.93 5.46
C ALA A 37 2.07 26.91 5.01
N PRO A 38 2.55 26.99 3.75
CA PRO A 38 3.62 26.13 3.27
C PRO A 38 4.95 26.55 3.88
N LYS A 39 5.71 25.57 4.41
CA LYS A 39 7.10 25.81 4.77
C LYS A 39 7.97 25.92 3.50
N PRO A 40 9.05 26.73 3.49
CA PRO A 40 9.92 26.90 2.33
C PRO A 40 10.42 25.58 1.71
N ALA A 41 10.79 24.62 2.57
CA ALA A 41 11.10 23.25 2.22
C ALA A 41 10.53 22.31 3.29
N ALA A 42 9.64 21.40 2.91
CA ALA A 42 9.07 20.40 3.82
C ALA A 42 8.47 19.22 3.05
N GLU A 43 8.52 18.02 3.64
CA GLU A 43 7.94 16.79 3.10
C GLU A 43 8.38 16.45 1.66
N GLY A 44 9.60 16.85 1.30
CA GLY A 44 10.18 16.64 -0.02
C GLY A 44 9.86 17.72 -1.06
N LEU A 45 8.89 18.61 -0.80
CA LEU A 45 8.59 19.72 -1.70
C LEU A 45 9.37 20.99 -1.29
N VAL A 46 9.94 21.66 -2.29
CA VAL A 46 10.70 22.91 -2.13
C VAL A 46 10.07 23.99 -2.99
N GLY A 47 9.85 25.17 -2.41
CA GLY A 47 9.24 26.30 -3.12
C GLY A 47 7.75 26.07 -3.42
N GLN A 48 7.29 26.60 -4.58
CA GLN A 48 5.90 26.55 -5.05
C GLN A 48 4.85 26.87 -3.97
N GLN A 49 5.15 27.87 -3.13
CA GLN A 49 4.36 28.17 -1.93
C GLN A 49 2.89 28.46 -2.26
N LYS A 50 2.62 29.30 -3.27
CA LYS A 50 1.25 29.63 -3.68
C LYS A 50 0.48 28.39 -4.13
N ALA A 51 1.10 27.54 -4.95
CA ALA A 51 0.47 26.32 -5.48
C ALA A 51 0.22 25.28 -4.38
N ARG A 52 1.18 25.09 -3.45
CA ARG A 52 1.04 24.18 -2.30
C ARG A 52 -0.04 24.65 -1.34
N LYS A 53 -0.12 25.96 -1.07
CA LYS A 53 -1.21 26.54 -0.27
C LYS A 53 -2.57 26.33 -0.93
N ALA A 54 -2.70 26.58 -2.23
CA ALA A 54 -3.93 26.32 -2.97
C ALA A 54 -4.32 24.83 -2.95
N ALA A 55 -3.35 23.93 -3.17
CA ALA A 55 -3.55 22.49 -3.10
C ALA A 55 -4.04 22.03 -1.71
N ALA A 56 -3.50 22.62 -0.64
CA ALA A 56 -3.92 22.34 0.73
C ALA A 56 -5.36 22.78 1.02
N VAL A 57 -5.75 23.96 0.53
CA VAL A 57 -7.15 24.44 0.64
C VAL A 57 -8.10 23.49 -0.11
N ILE A 58 -7.73 23.06 -1.31
CA ILE A 58 -8.53 22.08 -2.09
C ILE A 58 -8.65 20.75 -1.34
N LEU A 59 -7.55 20.26 -0.77
CA LEU A 59 -7.53 19.04 0.02
C LEU A 59 -8.47 19.14 1.23
N GLN A 60 -8.47 20.28 1.93
CA GLN A 60 -9.38 20.52 3.05
C GLN A 60 -10.85 20.59 2.60
N MET A 61 -11.14 21.30 1.51
CA MET A 61 -12.50 21.35 0.94
C MET A 61 -13.00 19.95 0.56
N ALA A 62 -12.12 19.08 0.06
CA ALA A 62 -12.44 17.69 -0.26
C ALA A 62 -12.74 16.87 1.01
N ARG A 63 -11.93 17.01 2.07
CA ARG A 63 -12.17 16.34 3.36
C ARG A 63 -13.46 16.79 4.05
N GLU A 64 -13.79 18.07 3.94
CA GLU A 64 -15.02 18.65 4.49
C GLU A 64 -16.26 18.39 3.61
N GLY A 65 -16.11 17.76 2.44
CA GLY A 65 -17.22 17.48 1.52
C GLY A 65 -17.84 18.73 0.87
N LYS A 66 -17.16 19.88 0.94
CA LYS A 66 -17.64 21.15 0.35
C LYS A 66 -17.51 21.20 -1.17
N ILE A 67 -16.80 20.25 -1.76
CA ILE A 67 -16.57 20.15 -3.20
C ILE A 67 -16.99 18.76 -3.70
N ALA A 68 -17.85 18.71 -4.70
CA ALA A 68 -18.29 17.48 -5.36
C ALA A 68 -18.31 17.68 -6.88
N GLY A 69 -17.81 16.70 -7.63
CA GLY A 69 -17.85 16.70 -9.10
C GLY A 69 -16.99 17.76 -9.80
N ARG A 70 -16.01 18.36 -9.11
CA ARG A 70 -15.12 19.37 -9.71
C ARG A 70 -13.73 18.80 -10.01
N ALA A 71 -13.22 19.07 -11.20
CA ALA A 71 -11.85 18.76 -11.59
C ALA A 71 -10.90 19.88 -11.16
N VAL A 72 -9.64 19.53 -10.88
CA VAL A 72 -8.56 20.46 -10.54
C VAL A 72 -7.56 20.49 -11.69
N LEU A 73 -7.29 21.68 -12.24
CA LEU A 73 -6.30 21.89 -13.28
C LEU A 73 -5.07 22.60 -12.71
N ILE A 74 -3.90 21.96 -12.82
CA ILE A 74 -2.61 22.55 -12.44
C ILE A 74 -1.89 22.95 -13.73
N ALA A 75 -1.85 24.24 -14.04
CA ALA A 75 -1.19 24.79 -15.22
C ALA A 75 0.17 25.41 -14.88
N GLY A 76 1.13 25.30 -15.80
CA GLY A 76 2.43 25.94 -15.68
C GLY A 76 3.47 25.37 -16.66
N PRO A 77 4.65 26.01 -16.79
CA PRO A 77 5.75 25.54 -17.64
C PRO A 77 6.22 24.11 -17.33
N PRO A 78 6.88 23.39 -18.25
CA PRO A 78 7.47 22.09 -17.96
C PRO A 78 8.45 22.16 -16.76
N SER A 79 8.60 21.05 -16.03
CA SER A 79 9.52 20.93 -14.90
C SER A 79 9.28 21.87 -13.71
N THR A 80 8.06 22.40 -13.54
CA THR A 80 7.69 23.29 -12.41
C THR A 80 7.06 22.58 -11.20
N GLY A 81 7.14 21.25 -11.14
CA GLY A 81 6.63 20.47 -10.00
C GLY A 81 5.13 20.19 -9.99
N LYS A 82 4.44 20.30 -11.13
CA LYS A 82 2.99 20.02 -11.24
C LYS A 82 2.64 18.60 -10.77
N THR A 83 3.35 17.59 -11.29
CA THR A 83 3.18 16.20 -10.90
C THR A 83 3.56 15.96 -9.44
N ALA A 84 4.62 16.62 -8.96
CA ALA A 84 5.05 16.54 -7.56
C ALA A 84 3.97 17.05 -6.59
N ILE A 85 3.28 18.14 -6.93
CA ILE A 85 2.17 18.66 -6.12
C ILE A 85 0.98 17.68 -6.11
N ALA A 86 0.63 17.09 -7.26
CA ALA A 86 -0.44 16.09 -7.32
C ALA A 86 -0.12 14.84 -6.47
N ILE A 87 1.13 14.37 -6.48
CA ILE A 87 1.60 13.28 -5.63
C ILE A 87 1.56 13.71 -4.15
N GLY A 88 1.98 14.94 -3.83
CA GLY A 88 1.87 15.50 -2.48
C GLY A 88 0.43 15.55 -1.98
N MET A 89 -0.53 15.92 -2.83
CA MET A 89 -1.97 15.87 -2.52
C MET A 89 -2.45 14.45 -2.23
N SER A 90 -2.04 13.48 -3.07
CA SER A 90 -2.36 12.06 -2.87
C SER A 90 -1.84 11.54 -1.52
N LYS A 91 -0.58 11.83 -1.19
CA LYS A 91 0.00 11.46 0.12
C LYS A 91 -0.71 12.15 1.28
N GLY A 92 -1.14 13.40 1.08
CA GLY A 92 -1.94 14.14 2.04
C GLY A 92 -3.33 13.53 2.29
N LEU A 93 -3.94 12.83 1.33
CA LEU A 93 -5.23 12.15 1.55
C LEU A 93 -5.12 10.92 2.46
N GLY A 94 -3.95 10.26 2.47
CA GLY A 94 -3.66 9.09 3.29
C GLY A 94 -2.95 7.99 2.52
N GLU A 95 -2.35 7.02 3.21
CA GLU A 95 -1.67 5.89 2.56
C GLU A 95 -2.63 4.91 1.87
N ASP A 96 -3.87 4.84 2.35
CA ASP A 96 -4.84 3.87 1.89
C ASP A 96 -5.71 4.38 0.73
N VAL A 97 -5.58 5.66 0.38
CA VAL A 97 -6.35 6.26 -0.71
C VAL A 97 -5.66 5.89 -2.02
N PRO A 98 -6.37 5.22 -2.95
CA PRO A 98 -5.83 4.86 -4.25
C PRO A 98 -5.55 6.11 -5.07
N PHE A 99 -4.46 6.07 -5.84
CA PHE A 99 -4.05 7.16 -6.70
C PHE A 99 -3.45 6.61 -7.98
N THR A 100 -4.11 6.92 -9.10
CA THR A 100 -3.69 6.49 -10.43
C THR A 100 -3.09 7.67 -11.17
N MET A 101 -1.86 7.54 -11.62
CA MET A 101 -1.27 8.44 -12.60
C MET A 101 -1.52 7.86 -13.98
N LEU A 102 -1.95 8.72 -14.91
CA LEU A 102 -2.22 8.34 -16.28
C LEU A 102 -1.66 9.43 -17.19
N ALA A 103 -0.85 9.05 -18.17
CA ALA A 103 -0.46 9.96 -19.24
C ALA A 103 -1.54 9.96 -20.33
N SER A 104 -1.89 11.14 -20.87
CA SER A 104 -2.94 11.23 -21.88
C SER A 104 -2.65 10.42 -23.14
N SER A 105 -1.38 10.17 -23.46
CA SER A 105 -0.95 9.30 -24.56
C SER A 105 -1.27 7.84 -24.32
N GLU A 106 -1.34 7.37 -23.07
CA GLU A 106 -1.66 5.98 -22.73
C GLU A 106 -3.12 5.61 -23.03
N ILE A 107 -4.00 6.61 -23.18
CA ILE A 107 -5.41 6.42 -23.53
C ILE A 107 -5.57 6.00 -25.00
N PHE A 108 -4.61 6.38 -25.86
CA PHE A 108 -4.65 6.07 -27.29
C PHE A 108 -3.88 4.77 -27.54
N SER A 109 -4.60 3.65 -27.56
CA SER A 109 -4.05 2.33 -27.86
C SER A 109 -4.81 1.65 -28.99
N LEU A 110 -4.15 0.69 -29.66
CA LEU A 110 -4.79 -0.25 -30.59
C LEU A 110 -5.37 -1.47 -29.86
N GLU A 111 -4.89 -1.78 -28.65
CA GLU A 111 -5.31 -2.95 -27.88
C GLU A 111 -6.70 -2.79 -27.25
N MET A 112 -7.09 -1.55 -26.91
CA MET A 112 -8.35 -1.25 -26.24
C MET A 112 -8.92 0.10 -26.68
N SER A 113 -10.23 0.26 -26.54
CA SER A 113 -10.90 1.52 -26.87
C SER A 113 -10.55 2.63 -25.88
N LYS A 114 -10.63 3.90 -26.34
CA LYS A 114 -10.41 5.09 -25.49
C LYS A 114 -11.35 5.10 -24.26
N THR A 115 -12.59 4.66 -24.44
CA THR A 115 -13.59 4.57 -23.37
C THR A 115 -13.17 3.54 -22.33
N GLU A 116 -12.75 2.36 -22.77
CA GLU A 116 -12.28 1.28 -21.89
C GLU A 116 -11.04 1.70 -21.10
N ALA A 117 -10.08 2.35 -21.75
CA ALA A 117 -8.86 2.84 -21.09
C ALA A 117 -9.19 3.84 -19.97
N LEU A 118 -10.11 4.78 -20.23
CA LEU A 118 -10.59 5.73 -19.23
C LEU A 118 -11.35 5.04 -18.10
N GLU A 119 -12.26 4.11 -18.43
CA GLU A 119 -13.05 3.37 -17.44
C GLU A 119 -12.15 2.58 -16.49
N GLN A 120 -11.13 1.90 -17.01
CA GLN A 120 -10.13 1.22 -16.18
C GLN A 120 -9.35 2.18 -15.29
N ALA A 121 -8.95 3.35 -15.81
CA ALA A 121 -8.25 4.36 -15.02
C ALA A 121 -9.12 4.92 -13.87
N PHE A 122 -10.41 5.13 -14.11
CA PHE A 122 -11.36 5.53 -13.06
C PHE A 122 -11.57 4.41 -12.03
N ARG A 123 -11.79 3.16 -12.47
CA ARG A 123 -11.95 2.02 -11.56
C ARG A 123 -10.73 1.81 -10.65
N LYS A 124 -9.51 1.94 -11.19
CA LYS A 124 -8.26 1.86 -10.40
C LYS A 124 -8.14 2.97 -9.35
N SER A 125 -8.80 4.10 -9.55
CA SER A 125 -8.77 5.26 -8.65
C SER A 125 -9.88 5.23 -7.59
N ILE A 126 -10.74 4.22 -7.60
CA ILE A 126 -11.84 4.06 -6.64
C ILE A 126 -11.52 2.86 -5.75
N GLY A 127 -11.41 3.11 -4.44
CA GLY A 127 -11.12 2.08 -3.44
C GLY A 127 -12.37 1.76 -2.63
N VAL A 128 -12.68 0.48 -2.47
CA VAL A 128 -13.72 0.00 -1.55
C VAL A 128 -13.02 -0.53 -0.31
N ARG A 129 -13.29 0.07 0.85
CA ARG A 129 -12.77 -0.39 2.14
C ARG A 129 -13.82 -1.27 2.81
N ILE A 130 -13.52 -2.55 2.93
CA ILE A 130 -14.32 -3.52 3.66
C ILE A 130 -13.65 -3.74 5.01
N LYS A 131 -14.43 -3.68 6.09
CA LYS A 131 -13.98 -4.08 7.42
C LYS A 131 -14.47 -5.50 7.65
N GLU A 132 -13.54 -6.42 7.83
CA GLU A 132 -13.81 -7.80 8.17
C GLU A 132 -13.03 -8.18 9.44
N GLU A 133 -13.57 -9.11 10.20
CA GLU A 133 -12.88 -9.69 11.35
C GLU A 133 -12.01 -10.83 10.82
N SER A 134 -10.70 -10.76 11.04
CA SER A 134 -9.78 -11.87 10.81
C SER A 134 -9.11 -12.28 12.11
N GLU A 135 -8.89 -13.58 12.26
CA GLU A 135 -8.13 -14.13 13.37
C GLU A 135 -6.64 -14.04 13.06
N VAL A 136 -5.92 -13.29 13.90
CA VAL A 136 -4.46 -13.13 13.81
C VAL A 136 -3.80 -13.82 15.00
N ILE A 137 -2.72 -14.55 14.74
CA ILE A 137 -1.88 -15.16 15.77
C ILE A 137 -0.60 -14.35 15.84
N GLU A 138 -0.30 -13.78 17.01
CA GLU A 138 0.93 -13.03 17.26
C GLU A 138 1.72 -13.67 18.39
N GLY A 139 3.04 -13.74 18.23
CA GLY A 139 3.92 -14.22 19.28
C GLY A 139 5.38 -14.35 18.85
N GLU A 140 6.22 -14.68 19.81
CA GLU A 140 7.65 -14.94 19.62
C GLU A 140 7.86 -16.39 19.17
N VAL A 141 8.63 -16.56 18.11
CA VAL A 141 8.99 -17.89 17.61
C VAL A 141 10.02 -18.52 18.54
N VAL A 142 9.69 -19.64 19.17
CA VAL A 142 10.62 -20.39 20.02
C VAL A 142 11.46 -21.33 19.17
N GLU A 143 10.80 -22.12 18.33
CA GLU A 143 11.44 -23.15 17.52
C GLU A 143 10.70 -23.36 16.20
N ILE A 144 11.47 -23.60 15.14
CA ILE A 144 10.96 -23.96 13.82
C ILE A 144 11.60 -25.30 13.41
N GLN A 145 10.79 -26.34 13.29
CA GLN A 145 11.20 -27.64 12.77
C GLN A 145 10.64 -27.80 11.36
N ILE A 146 11.48 -28.10 10.38
CA ILE A 146 11.06 -28.34 8.99
C ILE A 146 11.57 -29.71 8.58
N ASP A 147 10.65 -30.65 8.42
CA ASP A 147 10.92 -31.98 7.88
C ASP A 147 10.95 -31.89 6.36
N ARG A 148 12.17 -31.78 5.82
CA ARG A 148 12.40 -31.85 4.38
C ARG A 148 12.76 -33.29 4.00
N SER A 149 11.85 -33.98 3.31
CA SER A 149 12.17 -35.27 2.68
C SER A 149 13.24 -35.05 1.60
N VAL A 150 14.30 -35.88 1.65
CA VAL A 150 15.43 -35.85 0.69
C VAL A 150 14.97 -36.18 -0.74
N THR A 151 13.81 -36.80 -0.88
CA THR A 151 13.21 -37.29 -2.13
C THR A 151 12.14 -36.35 -2.74
N GLY A 152 12.03 -35.10 -2.26
CA GLY A 152 11.16 -34.10 -2.89
C GLY A 152 9.67 -34.20 -2.51
N GLY A 153 9.35 -34.82 -1.37
CA GLY A 153 7.98 -34.88 -0.85
C GLY A 153 7.48 -33.54 -0.28
N ASN A 154 6.19 -33.50 0.06
CA ASN A 154 5.56 -32.36 0.71
C ASN A 154 6.33 -31.95 1.98
N LYS A 155 6.72 -30.68 2.07
CA LYS A 155 7.37 -30.13 3.27
C LYS A 155 6.33 -30.06 4.37
N GLN A 156 6.61 -30.71 5.50
CA GLN A 156 5.85 -30.54 6.73
C GLN A 156 6.78 -29.95 7.78
N GLY A 157 6.22 -29.23 8.73
CA GLY A 157 7.01 -28.62 9.79
C GLY A 157 6.18 -28.37 11.02
N LYS A 158 6.86 -28.08 12.12
CA LYS A 158 6.26 -27.69 13.39
C LYS A 158 6.80 -26.34 13.80
N LEU A 159 5.92 -25.49 14.27
CA LEU A 159 6.23 -24.14 14.72
C LEU A 159 5.76 -24.01 16.16
N THR A 160 6.69 -23.67 17.05
CA THR A 160 6.36 -23.34 18.43
C THR A 160 6.39 -21.83 18.58
N ILE A 161 5.23 -21.25 18.91
CA ILE A 161 5.08 -19.82 19.21
C ILE A 161 4.72 -19.68 20.68
N LYS A 162 5.34 -18.71 21.36
CA LYS A 162 4.97 -18.33 22.72
C LYS A 162 4.53 -16.87 22.78
N THR A 163 3.62 -16.60 23.70
CA THR A 163 3.30 -15.28 24.24
C THR A 163 3.76 -15.23 25.70
N THR A 164 3.45 -14.16 26.43
CA THR A 164 3.74 -14.10 27.88
C THR A 164 2.93 -15.13 28.68
N ASP A 165 1.77 -15.53 28.17
CA ASP A 165 0.77 -16.28 28.93
C ASP A 165 0.56 -17.70 28.39
N MET A 166 0.88 -17.94 27.11
CA MET A 166 0.60 -19.20 26.41
C MET A 166 1.76 -19.62 25.53
N GLU A 167 1.99 -20.92 25.44
CA GLU A 167 2.91 -21.53 24.48
C GLU A 167 2.11 -22.54 23.66
N THR A 168 2.14 -22.40 22.33
CA THR A 168 1.35 -23.22 21.41
C THR A 168 2.21 -23.75 20.27
N LEU A 169 1.90 -25.00 19.89
CA LEU A 169 2.62 -25.73 18.86
C LEU A 169 1.69 -25.92 17.65
N TYR A 170 2.09 -25.42 16.50
CA TYR A 170 1.34 -25.44 15.26
C TYR A 170 2.03 -26.33 14.22
N ASP A 171 1.25 -27.22 13.59
CA ASP A 171 1.71 -27.95 12.41
C ASP A 171 1.60 -27.05 11.17
N MET A 172 2.70 -26.93 10.43
CA MET A 172 2.83 -26.12 9.23
C MET A 172 2.80 -26.97 7.96
N GLY A 173 2.00 -26.52 6.98
CA GLY A 173 2.04 -27.05 5.62
C GLY A 173 3.08 -26.36 4.73
N THR A 174 3.27 -26.90 3.52
CA THR A 174 4.26 -26.43 2.54
C THR A 174 4.20 -24.92 2.26
N LYS A 175 2.99 -24.35 2.09
CA LYS A 175 2.81 -22.91 1.80
C LYS A 175 3.31 -22.01 2.94
N MET A 176 3.03 -22.39 4.18
CA MET A 176 3.43 -21.65 5.37
C MET A 176 4.96 -21.64 5.52
N ILE A 177 5.57 -22.80 5.26
CA ILE A 177 7.03 -22.98 5.28
C ILE A 177 7.71 -22.11 4.22
N ASP A 178 7.15 -22.05 3.01
CA ASP A 178 7.68 -21.21 1.94
C ASP A 178 7.57 -19.72 2.28
N SER A 179 6.44 -19.27 2.87
CA SER A 179 6.26 -17.90 3.38
C SER A 179 7.27 -17.56 4.49
N MET A 180 7.48 -18.45 5.47
CA MET A 180 8.49 -18.26 6.52
C MET A 180 9.90 -18.17 5.97
N THR A 181 10.23 -19.02 4.99
CA THR A 181 11.55 -19.02 4.34
C THR A 181 11.76 -17.72 3.56
N LYS A 182 10.71 -17.20 2.92
CA LYS A 182 10.74 -15.93 2.18
C LYS A 182 10.98 -14.73 3.09
N GLU A 183 10.28 -14.67 4.23
CA GLU A 183 10.43 -13.62 5.24
C GLU A 183 11.67 -13.82 6.14
N LYS A 184 12.40 -14.93 5.98
CA LYS A 184 13.60 -15.30 6.76
C LYS A 184 13.36 -15.27 8.27
N VAL A 185 12.25 -15.86 8.70
CA VAL A 185 11.90 -15.96 10.11
C VAL A 185 12.89 -16.88 10.84
N GLN A 186 13.38 -16.43 11.99
CA GLN A 186 14.28 -17.15 12.88
C GLN A 186 13.67 -17.32 14.27
N ALA A 187 14.23 -18.25 15.06
CA ALA A 187 13.89 -18.35 16.47
C ALA A 187 14.28 -17.06 17.20
N GLY A 188 13.36 -16.51 17.99
CA GLY A 188 13.44 -15.21 18.66
C GLY A 188 12.71 -14.07 17.94
N ASP A 189 12.25 -14.27 16.70
CA ASP A 189 11.51 -13.25 15.96
C ASP A 189 10.05 -13.14 16.46
N ILE A 190 9.52 -11.92 16.48
CA ILE A 190 8.11 -11.65 16.72
C ILE A 190 7.39 -11.63 15.37
N ILE A 191 6.44 -12.54 15.19
CA ILE A 191 5.69 -12.66 13.95
C ILE A 191 4.19 -12.49 14.19
N SER A 192 3.52 -12.00 13.16
CA SER A 192 2.07 -11.93 13.05
C SER A 192 1.62 -12.80 11.88
N ILE A 193 0.73 -13.75 12.15
CA ILE A 193 0.18 -14.71 11.20
C ILE A 193 -1.31 -14.45 11.07
N ASP A 194 -1.75 -14.06 9.88
CA ASP A 194 -3.17 -14.02 9.56
C ASP A 194 -3.66 -15.43 9.19
N LYS A 195 -4.60 -16.00 9.97
CA LYS A 195 -5.11 -17.36 9.74
C LYS A 195 -5.86 -17.50 8.42
N ALA A 196 -6.50 -16.43 7.95
CA ALA A 196 -7.32 -16.49 6.73
C ALA A 196 -6.44 -16.50 5.47
N SER A 197 -5.42 -15.63 5.43
CA SER A 197 -4.55 -15.49 4.26
C SER A 197 -3.29 -16.35 4.32
N GLY A 198 -2.86 -16.78 5.50
CA GLY A 198 -1.56 -17.42 5.72
C GLY A 198 -0.39 -16.47 5.50
N ARG A 199 -0.63 -15.15 5.48
CA ARG A 199 0.41 -14.13 5.36
C ARG A 199 1.13 -14.01 6.69
N ILE A 200 2.46 -14.03 6.62
CA ILE A 200 3.35 -13.90 7.76
C ILE A 200 4.02 -12.53 7.66
N THR A 201 3.95 -11.77 8.73
CA THR A 201 4.61 -10.45 8.83
C THR A 201 5.58 -10.50 10.01
N LYS A 202 6.86 -10.24 9.76
CA LYS A 202 7.85 -10.06 10.82
C LYS A 202 7.69 -8.68 11.44
N LEU A 203 7.37 -8.63 12.73
CA LEU A 203 7.19 -7.39 13.49
C LEU A 203 8.49 -6.93 14.15
N GLY A 204 9.35 -7.87 14.58
CA GLY A 204 10.59 -7.61 15.31
C GLY A 204 11.54 -8.79 15.29
#